data_AF-A0A7Y6DN08-F1
#
_entry.id   AF-A0A7Y6DN08-F1
#
_cell.length_a   1.000
_cell.length_b   1.000
_cell.length_c   1.000
_cell.angle_alpha   90.00
_cell.angle_beta   90.00
_cell.angle_gamma   90.00
#
_symmetry.space_group_name_H-M   'P 1'
#
loop_
_entity.id
_entity.type
_entity.pdbx_description
1 polymer ?
#
loop_
_entity_poly.entity_id
_entity_poly.type
_entity_poly.pdbx_seq_one_letter_code
_entity_poly.pdbx_strand_id
1 'polypeptide(L)'
;MELLGLVLVADAPGRLPRPLRDLAQVVGGGVPRTWNVPWIESWRLGEPSALTDAPREVRRLVDELSALVTPVATGTTYRKEQR
;
A
#
# COMPACT_ATOMS: atom_id res chain seq x y z
N MET A 1 -4.86 5.31 16.62
CA MET A 1 -4.28 4.41 15.60
C MET A 1 -4.98 4.73 14.29
N GLU A 2 -4.25 5.10 13.25
CA GLU A 2 -4.79 5.48 11.94
C GLU A 2 -4.41 4.45 10.88
N LEU A 3 -5.37 4.00 10.07
CA LEU A 3 -5.11 3.11 8.94
C LEU A 3 -4.64 3.93 7.73
N LEU A 4 -3.43 3.69 7.25
CA LEU A 4 -2.88 4.42 6.10
C LEU A 4 -3.34 3.85 4.74
N GLY A 5 -3.58 2.53 4.68
CA GLY A 5 -4.07 1.84 3.48
C GLY A 5 -3.77 0.34 3.51
N LEU A 6 -4.03 -0.33 2.38
CA LEU A 6 -3.86 -1.76 2.16
C LEU A 6 -2.82 -2.04 1.07
N VAL A 7 -1.90 -2.96 1.31
CA VAL A 7 -0.95 -3.44 0.30
C VAL A 7 -1.32 -4.86 -0.11
N LEU A 8 -1.65 -5.03 -1.39
CA LEU A 8 -1.89 -6.34 -2.00
C LEU A 8 -0.61 -6.81 -2.69
N VAL A 9 -0.12 -7.99 -2.33
CA VAL A 9 1.14 -8.55 -2.87
C VAL A 9 0.81 -9.83 -3.62
N ALA A 10 1.28 -9.94 -4.87
CA ALA A 10 1.09 -11.17 -5.64
C ALA A 10 1.89 -12.34 -5.04
N ASP A 11 1.25 -13.49 -4.93
CA ASP A 11 1.80 -14.74 -4.43
C ASP A 11 2.40 -15.62 -5.53
N ALA A 12 2.14 -15.30 -6.80
CA ALA A 12 2.67 -15.98 -7.97
C ALA A 12 2.79 -15.01 -9.16
N PRO A 13 3.64 -15.30 -10.15
CA PRO A 13 3.73 -14.49 -11.36
C PRO A 13 2.48 -14.63 -12.24
N GLY A 14 2.26 -13.62 -13.09
CA GLY A 14 1.21 -13.64 -14.10
C GLY A 14 0.00 -12.77 -13.76
N ARG A 15 -1.11 -13.01 -14.48
CA ARG A 15 -2.34 -12.21 -14.37
C ARG A 15 -3.15 -12.63 -13.15
N LEU A 16 -3.61 -11.64 -12.38
CA LEU A 16 -4.50 -11.88 -11.24
C LEU A 16 -5.80 -12.58 -11.69
N PRO A 17 -6.11 -13.78 -11.16
CA PRO A 17 -7.36 -14.49 -11.43
C PRO A 17 -8.59 -13.64 -11.10
N ARG A 18 -9.67 -13.82 -11.86
CA ARG A 18 -10.91 -13.06 -11.68
C ARG A 18 -11.43 -13.05 -10.23
N PRO A 19 -11.56 -14.20 -9.54
CA PRO A 19 -12.05 -14.20 -8.16
C PRO A 19 -11.21 -13.32 -7.21
N LEU A 20 -9.88 -13.34 -7.36
CA LEU A 20 -8.98 -12.54 -6.52
C LEU A 20 -9.05 -11.05 -6.86
N ARG A 21 -9.20 -10.72 -8.15
CA ARG A 21 -9.40 -9.32 -8.57
C ARG A 21 -10.73 -8.76 -8.04
N ASP A 22 -11.79 -9.54 -8.11
CA ASP A 22 -13.11 -9.13 -7.64
C ASP A 22 -13.08 -8.94 -6.11
N LEU A 23 -12.40 -9.82 -5.36
CA LEU A 23 -12.13 -9.64 -3.93
C LEU A 23 -11.31 -8.37 -3.64
N ALA A 24 -10.23 -8.13 -4.40
CA ALA A 24 -9.40 -6.94 -4.27
C ALA A 24 -10.20 -5.64 -4.45
N GLN A 25 -11.17 -5.62 -5.37
CA GLN A 25 -12.06 -4.48 -5.55
C GLN A 25 -12.97 -4.25 -4.35
N VAL A 26 -13.56 -5.32 -3.80
CA VAL A 26 -14.45 -5.23 -2.63
C VAL A 26 -13.69 -4.70 -1.42
N VAL A 27 -12.55 -5.30 -1.08
CA VAL A 27 -11.77 -4.88 0.10
C VAL A 27 -11.14 -3.50 -0.10
N GLY A 28 -10.71 -3.18 -1.32
CA GLY A 28 -10.11 -1.89 -1.66
C GLY A 28 -11.09 -0.72 -1.51
N GLY A 29 -12.39 -0.94 -1.72
CA GLY A 29 -13.43 0.09 -1.52
C GLY A 29 -13.65 0.49 -0.05
N GLY A 30 -13.19 -0.33 0.90
CA GLY A 30 -13.37 -0.09 2.34
C GLY A 30 -12.19 0.57 3.05
N VAL A 31 -11.10 0.87 2.34
CA VAL A 31 -9.86 1.40 2.93
C VAL A 31 -9.45 2.73 2.28
N PRO A 32 -8.66 3.58 2.97
CA PRO A 32 -8.31 4.89 2.42
C PRO A 32 -7.53 4.82 1.09
N ARG A 33 -6.66 3.81 0.95
CA ARG A 33 -5.77 3.62 -0.20
C ARG A 33 -5.48 2.13 -0.38
N THR A 34 -5.25 1.72 -1.62
CA THR A 34 -4.79 0.36 -1.95
C THR A 34 -3.61 0.43 -2.90
N TRP A 35 -2.53 -0.28 -2.58
CA TRP A 35 -1.36 -0.48 -3.44
C TRP A 35 -1.28 -1.93 -3.90
N ASN A 36 -0.82 -2.16 -5.12
CA ASN A 36 -0.58 -3.50 -5.66
C ASN A 36 0.91 -3.67 -5.91
N VAL A 37 1.50 -4.70 -5.33
CA VAL A 37 2.90 -5.09 -5.51
C VAL A 37 2.92 -6.37 -6.35
N PRO A 38 3.61 -6.36 -7.50
CA PRO A 38 3.70 -7.53 -8.36
C PRO A 38 4.55 -8.62 -7.71
N TRP A 39 4.56 -9.81 -8.33
CA TRP A 39 5.50 -10.87 -7.98
C TRP A 39 6.92 -10.43 -8.32
N ILE A 40 7.85 -10.57 -7.37
CA ILE A 40 9.27 -10.23 -7.53
C ILE A 40 10.07 -11.47 -7.15
N GLU A 41 10.64 -12.13 -8.16
CA GLU A 41 11.32 -13.42 -7.99
C GLU A 41 12.48 -13.35 -7.00
N SER A 42 13.32 -12.31 -7.11
CA SER A 42 14.50 -12.13 -6.25
C SER A 42 14.14 -12.04 -4.76
N TRP A 43 12.95 -11.50 -4.41
CA TRP A 43 12.50 -11.43 -3.02
C TRP A 43 12.16 -12.81 -2.42
N ARG A 44 11.84 -13.79 -3.26
CA ARG A 44 11.49 -15.17 -2.84
C ARG A 44 12.71 -16.03 -2.67
N LEU A 45 13.74 -15.76 -3.46
CA LEU A 45 15.04 -16.39 -3.37
C LEU A 45 15.89 -15.82 -2.21
N GLY A 46 15.39 -14.80 -1.49
CA GLY A 46 16.10 -14.17 -0.39
C GLY A 46 17.32 -13.37 -0.85
N GLU A 47 17.35 -12.97 -2.12
CA GLU A 47 18.44 -12.18 -2.67
C GLU A 47 18.41 -10.76 -2.08
N PRO A 48 19.57 -10.12 -1.87
CA PRO A 48 19.61 -8.73 -1.45
C PRO A 48 18.86 -7.84 -2.45
N SER A 49 17.89 -7.07 -1.96
CA SER A 49 17.11 -6.15 -2.77
C SER A 49 17.33 -4.70 -2.35
N ALA A 50 17.69 -3.82 -3.28
CA ALA A 50 17.67 -2.37 -3.06
C ALA A 50 16.38 -1.76 -3.62
N LEU A 51 15.92 -0.66 -3.02
CA LEU A 51 14.71 0.05 -3.48
C LEU A 51 14.88 0.60 -4.91
N THR A 52 16.10 0.94 -5.32
CA THR A 52 16.43 1.38 -6.68
C THR A 52 16.07 0.32 -7.72
N ASP A 53 16.24 -0.95 -7.38
CA ASP A 53 16.07 -2.10 -8.28
C ASP A 53 14.64 -2.67 -8.23
N ALA A 54 13.81 -2.17 -7.32
CA ALA A 54 12.44 -2.62 -7.17
C ALA A 54 11.55 -2.20 -8.35
N PRO A 55 10.42 -2.88 -8.62
CA PRO A 55 9.43 -2.39 -9.58
C PRO A 55 8.91 -0.99 -9.23
N ARG A 56 8.41 -0.27 -10.24
CA ARG A 56 7.88 1.09 -10.08
C ARG A 56 6.78 1.16 -9.02
N GLU A 57 5.96 0.13 -8.94
CA GLU A 57 4.86 -0.01 -7.99
C GLU A 57 5.36 0.01 -6.55
N VAL A 58 6.48 -0.66 -6.27
CA VAL A 58 7.09 -0.71 -4.93
C VAL A 58 7.69 0.64 -4.58
N ARG A 59 8.44 1.25 -5.50
CA ARG A 59 9.01 2.60 -5.26
C ARG A 59 7.91 3.61 -4.97
N ARG A 60 6.86 3.62 -5.80
CA ARG A 60 5.69 4.47 -5.59
C ARG A 60 5.00 4.22 -4.24
N LEU A 61 4.82 2.96 -3.85
CA LEU A 61 4.29 2.60 -2.53
C LEU A 61 5.15 3.21 -1.41
N VAL A 62 6.47 3.06 -1.47
CA VAL A 62 7.39 3.58 -0.45
C VAL A 62 7.36 5.12 -0.41
N ASP A 63 7.34 5.78 -1.56
CA ASP A 63 7.27 7.24 -1.65
C ASP A 63 5.96 7.77 -1.01
N GLU A 64 4.83 7.19 -1.41
CA GLU A 64 3.51 7.56 -0.87
C GLU A 64 3.41 7.24 0.64
N LEU A 65 3.92 6.10 1.09
CA LEU A 65 3.92 5.73 2.50
C LEU A 65 4.81 6.67 3.32
N SER A 66 5.99 7.03 2.82
CA SER A 66 6.91 7.97 3.50
C SER A 66 6.28 9.35 3.67
N ALA A 67 5.55 9.83 2.65
CA ALA A 67 4.80 11.07 2.73
C ALA A 67 3.66 11.01 3.78
N LEU A 68 3.04 9.84 3.97
CA LEU A 68 1.97 9.63 4.95
C LEU A 68 2.47 9.41 6.38
N VAL A 69 3.64 8.81 6.53
CA VAL A 69 4.26 8.50 7.83
C VAL A 69 5.01 9.70 8.41
N THR A 70 5.39 10.66 7.58
CA THR A 70 5.95 11.93 8.08
C THR A 70 4.92 12.56 9.02
N PRO A 71 5.23 12.76 10.31
CA PRO A 71 4.25 13.22 11.26
C PRO A 71 3.75 14.57 10.78
N VAL A 72 2.45 14.62 10.43
CA VAL A 72 1.68 15.85 10.46
C VAL A 72 1.73 16.29 11.92
N ALA A 73 2.73 17.09 12.26
CA ALA A 73 2.61 18.01 13.35
C ALA A 73 1.35 18.83 13.07
N THR A 74 0.36 18.72 13.95
CA THR A 74 -0.88 19.52 14.00
C THR A 74 -2.08 18.94 13.28
N GLY A 75 -3.12 18.57 14.07
CA GLY A 75 -4.48 18.57 13.53
C GLY A 75 -5.47 17.56 14.10
N THR A 76 -5.54 17.37 15.42
CA THR A 76 -6.78 16.84 16.01
C THR A 76 -7.12 17.60 17.29
N THR A 77 -7.31 18.91 17.15
CA THR A 77 -8.21 19.64 18.05
C THR A 77 -9.61 19.53 17.45
N TYR A 78 -10.42 18.64 18.01
CA TYR A 78 -11.86 18.62 17.77
C TYR A 78 -12.47 19.95 18.28
N ARG A 79 -12.57 20.94 17.39
CA ARG A 79 -13.33 22.17 17.61
C ARG A 79 -14.81 21.85 17.42
N LYS A 80 -15.48 21.39 18.48
CA LYS A 80 -16.94 21.55 18.60
C LYS A 80 -17.20 22.97 19.06
N GLU A 81 -17.48 23.84 18.11
CA GLU A 81 -18.03 25.15 18.35
C GLU A 81 -19.46 25.04 18.89
N GLN A 82 -19.69 25.76 20.00
CA GLN A 82 -20.76 26.74 20.18
C GLN A 82 -22.21 26.26 19.97
N ARG A 83 -22.91 26.02 21.09
CA ARG A 83 -24.09 26.83 21.45
C ARG A 83 -24.34 26.78 22.95
#